data_AF-A0AAP0W1G7-F1
#
_entry.id   AF-A0AAP0W1G7-F1
#
_cell.length_a   1.000
_cell.length_b   1.000
_cell.length_c   1.000
_cell.angle_alpha   90.00
_cell.angle_beta   90.00
_cell.angle_gamma   90.00
#
_symmetry.space_group_name_H-M   'P 1'
#
loop_
_entity.id
_entity.type
_entity.pdbx_description
1 polymer ?
#
loop_
_entity_poly.entity_id
_entity_poly.type
_entity_poly.pdbx_seq_one_letter_code
_entity_poly.pdbx_strand_id
1 'polypeptide(L)' 'MSNIIQILVFEEGYKEQPYRDSEGYPTVGCGIKIGPKGAALENYTFTLPRTVGDVWMQLMLNSKIAEMKQRPAMLAAL' A
#
# COMPACT_ATOMS: atom_id res chain seq x y z
N MET A 1 -6.06 14.68 -1.61
CA MET A 1 -5.34 13.43 -1.93
C MET A 1 -4.00 13.80 -2.54
N SER A 2 -2.91 13.17 -2.11
CA SER A 2 -1.59 13.42 -2.70
C SER A 2 -1.53 12.94 -4.16
N ASN A 3 -0.88 13.71 -5.05
CA ASN A 3 -0.69 13.35 -6.46
C ASN A 3 -0.01 11.98 -6.63
N ILE A 4 0.81 11.58 -5.66
CA ILE A 4 1.52 10.29 -5.72
C ILE A 4 0.59 9.08 -5.57
N ILE A 5 -0.52 9.20 -4.82
CA ILE A 5 -1.48 8.09 -4.67
C ILE A 5 -2.19 7.83 -6.00
N GLN A 6 -2.47 8.88 -6.78
CA GLN A 6 -3.06 8.74 -8.11
C GLN A 6 -2.10 8.03 -9.07
N ILE A 7 -0.80 8.35 -9.01
CA ILE A 7 0.24 7.67 -9.80
C ILE A 7 0.32 6.19 -9.41
N LEU A 8 0.41 5.88 -8.11
CA LEU A 8 0.46 4.50 -7.63
C LEU A 8 -0.74 3.68 -8.11
N VAL A 9 -1.95 4.24 -8.00
CA VAL A 9 -3.17 3.57 -8.49
C VAL A 9 -3.17 3.39 -10.00
N PHE A 10 -2.60 4.32 -10.76
CA PHE A 10 -2.48 4.18 -12.21
C PHE A 10 -1.50 3.06 -12.60
N GLU A 11 -0.37 2.93 -11.89
CA GLU A 11 0.66 1.95 -12.17
C GLU A 11 0.32 0.53 -11.67
N GLU A 12 -0.22 0.41 -10.45
CA GLU A 12 -0.50 -0.90 -9.83
C GLU A 12 -1.95 -1.38 -10.02
N GLY A 13 -2.87 -0.45 -10.32
CA GLY A 13 -4.29 -0.69 -10.24
C GLY A 13 -4.81 -0.75 -8.81
N TYR A 14 -6.15 -0.82 -8.66
CA TYR A 14 -6.80 -0.95 -7.36
C TYR A 14 -7.68 -2.20 -7.34
N LYS A 15 -7.45 -3.09 -6.36
CA LYS A 15 -8.22 -4.33 -6.17
C LYS A 15 -8.87 -4.35 -4.79
N GLU A 16 -10.20 -4.25 -4.74
CA GLU A 16 -10.95 -4.27 -3.47
C GLU A 16 -10.85 -5.61 -2.74
N GLN A 17 -10.75 -6.70 -3.49
CA GLN A 17 -10.62 -8.04 -2.92
C GLN A 17 -9.17 -8.37 -2.63
N PRO A 18 -8.86 -8.98 -1.46
CA PRO A 18 -7.55 -9.56 -1.19
C PRO A 18 -7.10 -10.49 -2.31
N TYR A 19 -5.84 -10.36 -2.71
CA TYR A 19 -5.20 -11.17 -3.75
C TYR A 19 -3.79 -11.57 -3.31
N ARG A 20 -3.18 -12.51 -4.05
CA ARG A 20 -1.77 -12.84 -3.88
C ARG A 20 -0.93 -12.03 -4.87
N ASP A 21 0.06 -11.30 -4.37
CA ASP A 21 0.99 -10.54 -5.23
C ASP A 21 2.06 -11.44 -5.88
N SER A 22 2.92 -10.82 -6.70
CA SER A 22 4.02 -11.49 -7.41
C SER A 22 5.07 -12.10 -6.47
N GLU A 23 5.20 -11.59 -5.25
CA GLU A 23 6.15 -12.10 -4.26
C GLU A 23 5.54 -13.18 -3.34
N GLY A 24 4.24 -13.43 -3.46
CA GLY A 24 3.52 -14.47 -2.74
C GLY A 24 2.90 -14.01 -1.41
N TYR A 25 2.78 -12.70 -1.17
CA TYR A 25 2.10 -12.16 0.00
C TYR A 25 0.60 -11.92 -0.26
N PRO A 26 -0.26 -12.06 0.77
CA PRO A 26 -1.61 -11.50 0.75
C PRO A 26 -1.56 -9.98 0.72
N THR A 27 -2.25 -9.40 -0.25
CA THR A 27 -2.20 -7.99 -0.61
C THR A 27 -3.60 -7.50 -1.02
N VAL A 28 -3.91 -6.21 -0.83
CA VAL A 28 -5.21 -5.61 -1.18
C VAL A 28 -5.05 -4.16 -1.63
N GLY A 29 -6.07 -3.59 -2.26
CA GLY A 29 -6.09 -2.21 -2.70
C GLY A 29 -5.06 -1.96 -3.79
N CYS A 30 -4.21 -0.96 -3.57
CA CYS A 30 -3.06 -0.62 -4.40
C CYS A 30 -1.79 -1.14 -3.70
N GLY A 31 -1.55 -2.46 -3.75
CA GLY A 31 -0.30 -3.05 -3.25
C GLY A 31 -0.14 -3.08 -1.72
N ILE A 32 -1.21 -2.91 -0.93
CA ILE A 32 -1.13 -2.93 0.54
C ILE A 32 -0.98 -4.37 1.03
N LYS A 33 0.19 -4.71 1.55
CA LYS A 33 0.46 -6.02 2.20
C LYS A 33 -0.32 -6.16 3.50
N ILE A 34 -1.12 -7.22 3.61
CA ILE A 34 -1.99 -7.48 4.78
C ILE A 34 -1.61 -8.73 5.56
N GLY A 35 -0.60 -9.49 5.11
CA GLY A 35 -0.21 -10.74 5.77
C GLY A 35 1.20 -11.25 5.45
N PRO A 36 1.65 -12.31 6.15
CA PRO A 36 2.92 -12.95 5.89
C PRO A 36 2.88 -13.78 4.59
N LYS A 37 4.07 -14.09 4.05
CA LYS A 37 4.21 -14.87 2.81
C LYS A 37 3.55 -16.24 2.97
N GLY A 38 2.84 -16.68 1.95
CA GLY A 38 2.22 -18.01 1.96
C GLY A 38 1.01 -18.15 2.88
N ALA A 39 0.57 -17.09 3.58
CA ALA A 39 -0.67 -17.15 4.34
C ALA A 39 -1.85 -17.47 3.40
N ALA A 40 -2.81 -18.23 3.92
CA ALA A 40 -3.99 -18.64 3.17
C ALA A 40 -4.88 -17.42 2.89
N LEU A 41 -5.22 -17.20 1.63
CA LEU A 41 -5.99 -16.02 1.20
C LEU A 41 -7.44 -16.08 1.70
N GLU A 42 -7.97 -17.29 1.90
CA GLU A 42 -9.30 -17.57 2.45
C GLU A 42 -9.53 -16.99 3.86
N ASN A 43 -8.46 -16.69 4.61
CA ASN A 43 -8.57 -16.06 5.93
C ASN A 43 -8.92 -14.57 5.85
N TYR A 44 -8.80 -13.94 4.67
CA TYR A 44 -9.07 -12.51 4.47
C TYR A 44 -10.42 -12.35 3.77
N THR A 45 -11.50 -12.47 4.54
CA THR A 45 -12.89 -12.51 4.04
C THR A 45 -13.53 -11.14 3.81
N PHE A 46 -12.73 -10.06 3.88
CA PHE A 46 -13.23 -8.69 3.76
C PHE A 46 -12.95 -8.12 2.36
N THR A 47 -13.74 -7.13 1.97
CA THR A 47 -13.43 -6.21 0.86
C THR A 47 -12.90 -4.90 1.43
N LEU A 48 -12.00 -4.24 0.69
CA LEU A 48 -11.48 -2.93 1.05
C LEU A 48 -12.11 -1.84 0.16
N PRO A 49 -13.16 -1.13 0.64
CA PRO A 49 -13.76 -0.05 -0.13
C PRO A 49 -12.72 0.98 -0.53
N ARG A 50 -12.85 1.52 -1.75
CA ARG A 50 -11.87 2.47 -2.30
C ARG A 50 -11.51 3.62 -1.37
N THR A 51 -12.49 4.25 -0.74
CA THR A 51 -12.27 5.38 0.18
C THR A 51 -11.44 5.00 1.39
N VAL A 52 -11.58 3.77 1.90
CA VAL A 52 -10.78 3.25 3.02
C VAL A 52 -9.36 2.96 2.57
N GLY A 53 -9.19 2.37 1.38
CA GLY A 53 -7.87 2.12 0.79
C GLY A 53 -7.08 3.40 0.52
N ASP A 54 -7.74 4.45 0.04
CA ASP A 54 -7.12 5.76 -0.19
C ASP A 54 -6.59 6.36 1.14
N VAL A 55 -7.37 6.26 2.22
CA VAL A 55 -6.94 6.72 3.56
C VAL A 55 -5.77 5.88 4.07
N TRP A 56 -5.82 4.56 3.93
CA TRP A 56 -4.74 3.66 4.34
C TRP A 56 -3.44 4.01 3.59
N MET A 57 -3.52 4.20 2.28
CA MET A 57 -2.36 4.57 1.46
C MET A 57 -1.78 5.93 1.88
N GLN A 58 -2.64 6.90 2.20
CA GLN A 58 -2.19 8.21 2.69
C GLN A 58 -1.43 8.10 4.03
N LEU A 59 -1.86 7.22 4.94
CA LEU A 59 -1.16 6.98 6.21
C LEU A 59 0.20 6.30 6.00
N MET A 60 0.29 5.34 5.07
CA MET A 60 1.55 4.70 4.70
C MET A 60 2.54 5.71 4.10
N LEU A 61 2.06 6.55 3.17
CA LEU A 61 2.85 7.61 2.56
C LEU A 61 3.39 8.59 3.60
N ASN A 62 2.53 9.06 4.51
CA ASN A 62 2.93 9.99 5.57
C ASN A 62 4.03 9.39 6.46
N SER A 63 3.90 8.10 6.81
CA SER A 63 4.89 7.38 7.60
C SER A 63 6.23 7.28 6.85
N LYS A 64 6.20 6.99 5.55
CA LYS A 64 7.41 6.92 4.71
C LYS A 64 8.09 8.27 4.54
N ILE A 65 7.33 9.34 4.34
CA ILE A 65 7.88 10.71 4.30
C ILE A 65 8.58 11.05 5.63
N ALA A 66 7.98 10.69 6.77
CA ALA A 66 8.59 10.90 8.07
C ALA A 66 9.90 10.11 8.25
N GLU A 67 9.92 8.83 7.86
CA GLU A 67 11.13 8.00 7.87
C GLU A 67 12.24 8.56 6.97
N MET A 68 11.90 9.03 5.76
CA MET A 68 12.87 9.62 4.82
C MET A 68 13.52 10.87 5.39
N LYS A 69 12.73 11.73 6.08
CA LYS A 69 13.24 12.93 6.75
C LYS A 69 14.20 12.62 7.90
N GLN A 70 14.18 11.42 8.46
CA GLN A 70 15.12 11.02 9.52
C GLN A 70 16.47 10.53 8.97
N ARG A 71 16.64 10.42 7.65
CA ARG A 71 17.87 9.95 7.01
C ARG A 71 18.59 11.12 6.33
N PRO A 72 19.74 11.58 6.86
CA PRO A 72 20.45 12.77 6.36
C PRO A 72 20.80 12.71 4.87
N ALA A 73 21.14 11.52 4.36
CA ALA A 73 21.44 11.31 2.94
C ALA A 73 20.22 11.45 2.01
N MET A 74 18.99 11.23 2.52
CA MET A 74 17.77 11.43 1.75
C MET A 74 17.24 12.86 1.86
N LEU A 75 17.47 13.54 2.99
CA LEU A 75 17.13 14.96 3.18
C LEU A 75 17.86 15.87 2.18
N ALA A 76 19.10 15.55 1.83
CA ALA A 76 19.89 16.33 0.87
C ALA A 76 19.44 16.13 -0.61
N ALA A 77 18.61 15.13 -0.90
CA ALA A 77 18.11 14.80 -2.23
C ALA A 77 16.62 15.16 -2.44
N LEU A 78 15.98 15.75 -1.42
CA LEU A 78 14.58 16.19 -1.42
C LEU A 78 14.51 17.70 -1.72
#